data_AF-A0A969Q8N2-F1
#
_entry.id   AF-A0A969Q8N2-F1
#
_cell.length_a   1.000
_cell.length_b   1.000
_cell.length_c   1.000
_cell.angle_alpha   90.00
_cell.angle_beta   90.00
_cell.angle_gamma   90.00
#
_symmetry.space_group_name_H-M   'P 1'
#
loop_
_entity.id
_entity.type
_entity.pdbx_description
1 polymer ?
#
loop_
_entity_poly.entity_id
_entity_poly.type
_entity_poly.pdbx_seq_one_letter_code
_entity_poly.pdbx_strand_id
1 'polypeptide(L)'
;MVKKNRNPVSSNPESKVKVGLSLTSASADRLNSIARKLGISRSELLERLAQGALNISQDKAEVTVTWKKEGNSAAEIADSPGETVSENEIDAPPTAQTRPSDAGTEPNPLQESYKALQQQLAERESSISSLEQQLAEKENLESQLQEMVTKSSYESLQEQLSETESAIASLQQELLEKDSSIASLQQQLAEKENLESQLQETVSKSSYDSLQQELSDKESSLASLQQELSDKESLLASLQHQLSEKESLLASLQHQLSEKESSIGSLQHQLSEKESSIGSLQHQLVSQKQNLEQQLQHTVSKSSYETLQQQLAEKSSAIYQLQVQLTKLPDLENQLSKSQGKQQNYDALQQQCQEQQRTIKALREQLAQMQSVASIGEACLNKWRRRF
;
A
#
# COMPACT_ATOMS: atom_id res chain seq x y z
N MET A 1 1.95 13.14 -59.50
CA MET A 1 3.27 12.46 -59.43
C MET A 1 3.41 11.94 -58.01
N VAL A 2 3.86 10.72 -57.68
CA VAL A 2 4.53 9.66 -58.45
C VAL A 2 3.84 8.30 -58.18
N LYS A 3 3.70 7.45 -59.20
CA LYS A 3 3.34 6.02 -59.05
C LYS A 3 4.61 5.19 -58.88
N LYS A 4 4.66 4.29 -57.89
CA LYS A 4 5.51 3.08 -57.87
C LYS A 4 4.88 2.04 -56.93
N ASN A 5 5.00 0.73 -57.16
CA ASN A 5 4.71 0.01 -58.40
C ASN A 5 4.15 -1.38 -57.98
N ARG A 6 3.21 -1.98 -58.72
CA ARG A 6 2.68 -3.32 -58.37
C ARG A 6 3.65 -4.42 -58.83
N ASN A 7 3.70 -5.52 -58.07
CA ASN A 7 3.46 -6.91 -58.53
C ASN A 7 4.04 -7.96 -57.55
N PRO A 8 3.58 -9.22 -57.57
CA PRO A 8 2.21 -9.67 -57.86
C PRO A 8 1.67 -10.63 -56.76
N VAL A 9 0.41 -11.02 -56.88
CA VAL A 9 -0.19 -12.12 -56.10
C VAL A 9 0.54 -13.43 -56.41
N SER A 10 1.07 -14.11 -55.39
CA SER A 10 1.29 -15.56 -55.45
C SER A 10 0.03 -16.25 -54.94
N SER A 11 -0.48 -17.19 -55.73
CA SER A 11 -1.73 -17.89 -55.50
C SER A 11 -1.51 -19.15 -54.65
N ASN A 12 -2.04 -19.16 -53.42
CA ASN A 12 -2.74 -20.35 -52.93
C ASN A 12 -3.68 -19.99 -51.76
N PRO A 13 -4.98 -20.32 -51.81
CA PRO A 13 -5.92 -20.10 -50.72
C PRO A 13 -6.01 -21.34 -49.83
N GLU A 14 -4.93 -21.69 -49.12
CA GLU A 14 -5.06 -22.66 -48.02
C GLU A 14 -5.86 -22.00 -46.89
N SER A 15 -7.04 -22.57 -46.63
CA SER A 15 -7.91 -22.15 -45.54
C SER A 15 -7.14 -22.31 -44.22
N LYS A 16 -6.88 -21.21 -43.53
CA LYS A 16 -6.24 -21.22 -42.20
C LYS A 16 -7.19 -21.81 -41.16
N VAL A 17 -7.32 -23.14 -41.17
CA VAL A 17 -8.05 -23.90 -40.15
C VAL A 17 -7.29 -23.76 -38.84
N LYS A 18 -7.89 -23.03 -37.89
CA LYS A 18 -7.30 -22.81 -36.57
C LYS A 18 -7.46 -24.06 -35.71
N VAL A 19 -6.53 -25.00 -35.85
CA VAL A 19 -6.50 -26.24 -35.05
C VAL A 19 -6.04 -25.93 -33.63
N GLY A 20 -6.90 -26.17 -32.65
CA GLY A 20 -6.55 -26.15 -31.23
C GLY A 20 -6.01 -27.52 -30.80
N LEU A 21 -4.76 -27.57 -30.33
CA LEU A 21 -4.14 -28.79 -29.80
C LEU A 21 -3.87 -28.62 -28.30
N SER A 22 -4.65 -29.32 -27.47
CA SER A 22 -4.39 -29.45 -26.04
C SER A 22 -3.25 -30.44 -25.84
N LEU A 23 -2.12 -29.94 -25.34
CA LEU A 23 -0.92 -30.73 -25.04
C LEU A 23 -0.62 -30.65 -23.54
N THR A 24 -0.10 -31.74 -22.97
CA THR A 24 0.54 -31.71 -21.65
C THR A 24 1.79 -30.83 -21.69
N SER A 25 2.19 -30.25 -20.56
CA SER A 25 3.42 -29.42 -20.46
C SER A 25 4.64 -30.13 -21.07
N ALA A 26 4.89 -31.37 -20.66
CA ALA A 26 5.99 -32.20 -21.16
C ALA A 26 5.97 -32.43 -22.69
N SER A 27 4.78 -32.55 -23.31
CA SER A 27 4.68 -32.73 -24.77
C SER A 27 4.82 -31.39 -25.52
N ALA A 28 4.34 -30.29 -24.96
CA ALA A 28 4.60 -28.95 -25.48
C ALA A 28 6.09 -28.57 -25.44
N ASP A 29 6.79 -28.92 -24.35
CA ASP A 29 8.23 -28.66 -24.19
C ASP A 29 9.09 -29.52 -25.13
N ARG A 30 8.74 -30.80 -25.31
CA ARG A 30 9.37 -31.64 -26.34
C ARG A 30 9.21 -31.03 -27.72
N LEU A 31 8.01 -30.59 -28.09
CA LEU A 31 7.74 -29.98 -29.40
C LEU A 31 8.50 -28.65 -29.59
N ASN A 32 8.56 -27.81 -28.55
CA ASN A 32 9.40 -26.61 -28.53
C ASN A 32 10.90 -26.93 -28.71
N SER A 33 11.38 -28.03 -28.10
CA SER A 33 12.79 -28.45 -28.22
C SER A 33 13.15 -28.91 -29.64
N ILE A 34 12.23 -29.61 -30.32
CA ILE A 34 12.41 -30.06 -31.71
C ILE A 34 12.37 -28.87 -32.66
N ALA A 35 11.43 -27.94 -32.47
CA ALA A 35 11.35 -26.70 -33.25
C ALA A 35 12.66 -25.88 -33.15
N ARG A 36 13.22 -25.72 -31.94
CA ARG A 36 14.52 -25.07 -31.73
C ARG A 36 15.67 -25.80 -32.43
N LYS A 37 15.74 -27.13 -32.33
CA LYS A 37 16.79 -27.95 -33.01
C LYS A 37 16.74 -27.82 -34.53
N LEU A 38 15.54 -27.66 -35.10
CA LEU A 38 15.32 -27.49 -36.55
C LEU A 38 15.36 -26.02 -37.01
N GLY A 39 15.56 -25.06 -36.10
CA GLY A 39 15.62 -23.64 -36.43
C GLY A 39 14.30 -23.02 -36.92
N ILE A 40 13.17 -23.68 -36.70
CA ILE A 40 11.84 -23.27 -37.18
C ILE A 40 10.91 -22.90 -36.02
N SER A 41 9.82 -22.17 -36.31
CA SER A 41 8.81 -21.85 -35.30
C SER A 41 7.96 -23.08 -34.96
N ARG A 42 7.36 -23.09 -33.76
CA ARG A 42 6.42 -24.16 -33.36
C ARG A 42 5.23 -24.29 -34.32
N SER A 43 4.73 -23.18 -34.85
CA SER A 43 3.63 -23.16 -35.82
C SER A 43 4.07 -23.75 -37.15
N GLU A 44 5.23 -23.34 -37.67
CA GLU A 44 5.84 -23.86 -38.90
C GLU A 44 6.10 -25.37 -38.81
N LEU A 45 6.57 -25.86 -37.66
CA LEU A 45 6.80 -27.29 -37.44
C LEU A 45 5.49 -28.09 -37.52
N LEU A 46 4.43 -27.59 -36.89
CA LEU A 46 3.10 -28.23 -36.93
C LEU A 46 2.48 -28.16 -38.32
N GLU A 47 2.67 -27.06 -39.04
CA GLU A 47 2.18 -26.86 -40.42
C GLU A 47 2.87 -27.82 -41.40
N ARG A 48 4.20 -27.94 -41.34
CA ARG A 48 4.95 -28.94 -42.13
C ARG A 48 4.62 -30.38 -41.76
N LEU A 49 4.35 -30.67 -40.49
CA LEU A 49 3.95 -32.00 -40.05
C LEU A 49 2.53 -32.36 -40.55
N ALA A 50 1.61 -31.39 -40.55
CA ALA A 50 0.27 -31.55 -41.12
C ALA A 50 0.27 -31.66 -42.66
N GLN A 51 1.18 -30.96 -43.34
CA GLN A 51 1.39 -31.04 -44.79
C GLN A 51 2.24 -32.27 -45.23
N GLY A 52 2.74 -33.08 -44.29
CA GLY A 52 3.60 -34.25 -44.57
C GLY A 52 5.01 -33.90 -45.05
N ALA A 53 5.44 -32.65 -44.95
CA ALA A 53 6.67 -32.11 -45.52
C ALA A 53 7.87 -32.14 -44.54
N LEU A 54 8.01 -33.23 -43.78
CA LEU A 54 9.13 -33.46 -42.86
C LEU A 54 9.90 -34.74 -43.23
N ASN A 55 10.89 -34.60 -44.12
CA ASN A 55 11.94 -35.61 -44.27
C ASN A 55 12.87 -35.56 -43.05
N ILE A 56 12.55 -36.35 -42.03
CA ILE A 56 13.45 -36.59 -40.89
C ILE A 56 14.46 -37.66 -41.31
N SER A 57 15.49 -37.27 -42.05
CA SER A 57 16.65 -38.14 -42.29
C SER A 57 17.50 -38.26 -41.03
N GLN A 58 17.10 -39.17 -40.15
CA GLN A 58 18.04 -39.86 -39.26
C GLN A 58 18.01 -41.34 -39.59
N ASP A 59 19.19 -41.93 -39.74
CA ASP A 59 19.35 -43.37 -39.90
C ASP A 59 18.67 -44.12 -38.73
N LYS A 60 17.93 -45.18 -39.07
CA LYS A 60 17.24 -46.13 -38.16
C LYS A 60 16.02 -45.60 -37.38
N ALA A 61 14.85 -45.64 -38.03
CA ALA A 61 13.65 -46.30 -37.51
C ALA A 61 12.53 -46.35 -38.57
N GLU A 62 12.27 -47.52 -39.15
CA GLU A 62 11.05 -47.73 -39.94
C GLU A 62 9.86 -47.96 -39.01
N VAL A 63 8.84 -47.09 -39.08
CA VAL A 63 7.51 -47.36 -38.51
C VAL A 63 6.44 -46.90 -39.51
N THR A 64 6.15 -47.76 -40.48
CA THR A 64 5.07 -47.56 -41.44
C THR A 64 3.76 -48.12 -40.89
N VAL A 65 2.91 -47.29 -40.28
CA VAL A 65 1.58 -47.71 -39.83
C VAL A 65 0.57 -47.59 -40.98
N THR A 66 0.38 -48.68 -41.73
CA THR A 66 -0.71 -48.77 -42.71
C THR A 66 -2.03 -49.05 -42.01
N TRP A 67 -2.92 -48.08 -41.98
CA TRP A 67 -4.32 -48.29 -41.56
C TRP A 67 -5.05 -49.09 -42.62
N LYS A 68 -5.38 -50.35 -42.32
CA LYS A 68 -6.20 -51.20 -43.19
C LYS A 68 -7.54 -51.50 -42.51
N LYS A 69 -8.62 -51.09 -43.17
CA LYS A 69 -10.01 -51.25 -42.71
C LYS A 69 -10.43 -52.71 -42.89
N GLU A 70 -10.73 -53.40 -41.79
CA GLU A 70 -11.29 -54.75 -41.85
C GLU A 70 -12.71 -54.76 -42.41
N GLY A 71 -13.01 -55.82 -43.16
CA GLY A 71 -14.29 -56.06 -43.79
C GLY A 71 -14.52 -57.56 -43.95
N ASN A 72 -15.25 -58.12 -42.99
CA ASN A 72 -16.20 -59.25 -43.07
C ASN A 72 -16.10 -60.26 -44.26
N SER A 73 -15.86 -61.55 -43.95
CA SER A 73 -16.43 -62.69 -44.68
C SER A 73 -16.46 -63.94 -43.77
N ALA A 74 -17.31 -64.92 -44.08
CA ALA A 74 -17.67 -66.06 -43.23
C ALA A 74 -17.53 -67.43 -43.95
N ALA A 75 -17.70 -68.51 -43.16
CA ALA A 75 -17.85 -69.94 -43.55
C ALA A 75 -16.57 -70.63 -44.09
N GLU A 76 -16.27 -71.90 -43.81
CA GLU A 76 -17.11 -73.11 -43.98
C GLU A 76 -16.73 -74.30 -43.04
N ILE A 77 -17.42 -75.45 -43.17
CA ILE A 77 -17.39 -76.63 -42.26
C ILE A 77 -17.20 -77.93 -43.07
N ALA A 78 -16.34 -78.86 -42.60
CA ALA A 78 -16.43 -80.34 -42.73
C ALA A 78 -15.12 -80.99 -42.17
N ASP A 79 -14.99 -82.27 -41.82
CA ASP A 79 -15.79 -83.30 -41.12
C ASP A 79 -15.18 -84.71 -41.44
N SER A 80 -15.40 -85.69 -40.56
CA SER A 80 -15.36 -87.16 -40.74
C SER A 80 -14.07 -88.00 -40.48
N PRO A 81 -14.22 -89.28 -40.02
CA PRO A 81 -13.23 -89.95 -39.12
C PRO A 81 -12.97 -91.50 -39.32
N GLY A 82 -12.19 -92.12 -38.42
CA GLY A 82 -12.18 -93.58 -38.06
C GLY A 82 -11.44 -94.57 -38.99
N GLU A 83 -11.35 -95.90 -38.75
CA GLU A 83 -11.10 -96.74 -37.55
C GLU A 83 -10.89 -98.23 -38.00
N THR A 84 -10.44 -99.15 -37.12
CA THR A 84 -10.57 -100.65 -37.14
C THR A 84 -9.61 -101.59 -37.94
N VAL A 85 -8.70 -102.24 -37.18
CA VAL A 85 -8.57 -103.71 -36.87
C VAL A 85 -9.18 -104.79 -37.80
N SER A 86 -8.44 -105.90 -38.05
CA SER A 86 -8.91 -107.33 -37.88
C SER A 86 -7.85 -108.42 -38.19
N GLU A 87 -8.03 -109.60 -37.59
CA GLU A 87 -7.14 -110.80 -37.56
C GLU A 87 -7.51 -111.89 -38.61
N ASN A 88 -6.72 -112.97 -38.73
CA ASN A 88 -7.25 -114.36 -38.61
C ASN A 88 -6.18 -115.48 -38.56
N GLU A 89 -6.59 -116.62 -37.98
CA GLU A 89 -5.83 -117.86 -37.74
C GLU A 89 -6.66 -119.10 -38.26
N ILE A 90 -6.18 -120.33 -38.00
CA ILE A 90 -6.92 -121.63 -37.83
C ILE A 90 -6.62 -122.76 -38.86
N ASP A 91 -5.71 -123.66 -38.43
CA ASP A 91 -5.89 -125.12 -38.14
C ASP A 91 -6.24 -126.19 -39.23
N ALA A 92 -5.95 -127.46 -38.88
CA ALA A 92 -6.11 -128.73 -39.62
C ALA A 92 -7.29 -129.56 -39.03
N PRO A 93 -7.36 -130.94 -38.99
CA PRO A 93 -6.75 -132.01 -39.81
C PRO A 93 -7.78 -132.95 -40.54
N PRO A 94 -8.26 -134.14 -40.06
CA PRO A 94 -7.56 -135.44 -39.88
C PRO A 94 -8.18 -136.72 -40.55
N THR A 95 -7.40 -137.82 -40.53
CA THR A 95 -7.80 -139.26 -40.34
C THR A 95 -8.41 -140.20 -41.43
N ALA A 96 -7.80 -141.41 -41.50
CA ALA A 96 -8.39 -142.77 -41.33
C ALA A 96 -8.69 -143.76 -42.52
N GLN A 97 -8.05 -144.95 -42.39
CA GLN A 97 -8.57 -146.33 -42.56
C GLN A 97 -9.13 -146.86 -43.91
N THR A 98 -8.60 -148.02 -44.40
CA THR A 98 -9.27 -149.36 -44.30
C THR A 98 -8.44 -150.54 -44.89
N ARG A 99 -8.74 -151.76 -44.41
CA ARG A 99 -8.34 -153.12 -44.87
C ARG A 99 -9.37 -153.65 -45.93
N PRO A 100 -9.30 -154.88 -46.56
CA PRO A 100 -8.62 -156.12 -46.12
C PRO A 100 -8.12 -157.16 -47.18
N SER A 101 -7.56 -158.28 -46.66
CA SER A 101 -7.59 -159.71 -47.10
C SER A 101 -7.79 -160.08 -48.59
N ASP A 102 -6.89 -160.82 -49.24
CA ASP A 102 -6.46 -162.24 -49.02
C ASP A 102 -7.38 -163.30 -49.66
N ALA A 103 -6.83 -164.08 -50.61
CA ALA A 103 -7.02 -165.54 -50.75
C ALA A 103 -6.22 -166.10 -51.94
N GLY A 104 -5.21 -166.95 -51.68
CA GLY A 104 -4.90 -168.11 -52.54
C GLY A 104 -3.58 -168.13 -53.33
N THR A 105 -2.79 -169.16 -53.00
CA THR A 105 -1.76 -169.87 -53.81
C THR A 105 -0.29 -169.49 -53.57
N GLU A 106 0.36 -170.26 -52.68
CA GLU A 106 1.82 -170.36 -52.54
C GLU A 106 2.53 -170.94 -53.79
N PRO A 107 3.86 -170.81 -53.93
CA PRO A 107 4.68 -169.62 -53.60
C PRO A 107 5.73 -169.30 -54.69
N ASN A 108 6.26 -168.06 -54.72
CA ASN A 108 7.58 -167.80 -55.32
C ASN A 108 8.28 -166.58 -54.67
N PRO A 109 9.19 -166.79 -53.69
CA PRO A 109 9.69 -165.73 -52.80
C PRO A 109 10.55 -164.65 -53.50
N LEU A 110 11.07 -164.93 -54.70
CA LEU A 110 11.82 -163.95 -55.49
C LEU A 110 10.92 -162.87 -56.12
N GLN A 111 9.66 -163.19 -56.41
CA GLN A 111 8.76 -162.25 -57.10
C GLN A 111 8.16 -161.22 -56.14
N GLU A 112 7.94 -161.60 -54.88
CA GLU A 112 7.53 -160.69 -53.80
C GLU A 112 8.68 -159.75 -53.41
N SER A 113 9.91 -160.27 -53.33
CA SER A 113 11.12 -159.46 -53.13
C SER A 113 11.28 -158.39 -54.22
N TYR A 114 11.08 -158.74 -55.49
CA TYR A 114 11.17 -157.79 -56.60
C TYR A 114 10.08 -156.71 -56.55
N LYS A 115 8.82 -157.09 -56.24
CA LYS A 115 7.73 -156.13 -56.03
C LYS A 115 7.97 -155.20 -54.84
N ALA A 116 8.48 -155.73 -53.72
CA ALA A 116 8.83 -154.92 -52.56
C ALA A 116 9.97 -153.93 -52.85
N LEU A 117 10.95 -154.32 -53.69
CA LEU A 117 12.01 -153.42 -54.13
C LEU A 117 11.49 -152.32 -55.08
N GLN A 118 10.58 -152.66 -56.00
CA GLN A 118 9.88 -151.67 -56.84
C GLN A 118 9.04 -150.71 -56.01
N GLN A 119 8.35 -151.20 -54.98
CA GLN A 119 7.58 -150.35 -54.08
C GLN A 119 8.49 -149.44 -53.24
N GLN A 120 9.62 -149.95 -52.72
CA GLN A 120 10.63 -149.10 -52.08
C GLN A 120 11.23 -148.06 -53.02
N LEU A 121 11.42 -148.37 -54.31
CA LEU A 121 11.86 -147.39 -55.30
C LEU A 121 10.80 -146.31 -55.51
N ALA A 122 9.52 -146.65 -55.67
CA ALA A 122 8.44 -145.68 -55.78
C ALA A 122 8.23 -144.83 -54.50
N GLU A 123 8.40 -145.42 -53.31
CA GLU A 123 8.39 -144.72 -52.03
C GLU A 123 9.62 -143.80 -51.87
N ARG A 124 10.79 -144.21 -52.39
CA ARG A 124 12.00 -143.37 -52.45
C ARG A 124 11.87 -142.25 -53.46
N GLU A 125 11.31 -142.50 -54.64
CA GLU A 125 11.05 -141.51 -55.69
C GLU A 125 10.03 -140.47 -55.21
N SER A 126 8.94 -140.87 -54.56
CA SER A 126 8.00 -139.91 -53.94
C SER A 126 8.61 -139.15 -52.76
N SER A 127 9.49 -139.79 -51.96
CA SER A 127 10.26 -139.10 -50.91
C SER A 127 11.26 -138.09 -51.49
N ILE A 128 11.96 -138.44 -52.58
CA ILE A 128 12.89 -137.54 -53.28
C ILE A 128 12.13 -136.36 -53.88
N SER A 129 11.02 -136.61 -54.58
CA SER A 129 10.21 -135.54 -55.17
C SER A 129 9.61 -134.60 -54.11
N SER A 130 9.21 -135.13 -52.94
CA SER A 130 8.79 -134.33 -51.78
C SER A 130 9.94 -133.51 -51.19
N LEU A 131 11.16 -134.07 -51.10
CA LEU A 131 12.34 -133.35 -50.66
C LEU A 131 12.79 -132.27 -51.66
N GLU A 132 12.73 -132.54 -52.97
CA GLU A 132 12.99 -131.57 -54.04
C GLU A 132 11.99 -130.40 -53.97
N GLN A 133 10.71 -130.69 -53.74
CA GLN A 133 9.70 -129.66 -53.52
C GLN A 133 10.00 -128.82 -52.26
N GLN A 134 10.34 -129.44 -51.13
CA GLN A 134 10.73 -128.72 -49.91
C GLN A 134 12.01 -127.89 -50.09
N LEU A 135 12.93 -128.33 -50.95
CA LEU A 135 14.16 -127.59 -51.28
C LEU A 135 13.82 -126.35 -52.11
N ALA A 136 12.99 -126.49 -53.15
CA ALA A 136 12.51 -125.36 -53.95
C ALA A 136 11.66 -124.35 -53.13
N GLU A 137 10.83 -124.84 -52.20
CA GLU A 137 10.09 -123.98 -51.25
C GLU A 137 11.04 -123.20 -50.33
N LYS A 138 12.14 -123.82 -49.88
CA LYS A 138 13.17 -123.15 -49.09
C LYS A 138 14.00 -122.15 -49.88
N GLU A 139 14.41 -122.48 -51.11
CA GLU A 139 15.13 -121.55 -52.00
C GLU A 139 14.28 -120.31 -52.33
N ASN A 140 12.97 -120.49 -52.50
CA ASN A 140 12.02 -119.40 -52.68
C ASN A 140 11.89 -118.54 -51.41
N LEU A 141 11.77 -119.16 -50.23
CA LEU A 141 11.75 -118.45 -48.94
C LEU A 141 13.07 -117.69 -48.65
N GLU A 142 14.22 -118.28 -48.99
CA GLU A 142 15.53 -117.64 -48.84
C GLU A 142 15.65 -116.43 -49.76
N SER A 143 15.21 -116.56 -51.02
CA SER A 143 15.15 -115.45 -51.99
C SER A 143 14.22 -114.32 -51.51
N GLN A 144 13.02 -114.67 -51.01
CA GLN A 144 12.07 -113.69 -50.47
C GLN A 144 12.62 -112.98 -49.22
N LEU A 145 13.28 -113.69 -48.30
CA LEU A 145 13.93 -113.08 -47.14
C LEU A 145 15.07 -112.15 -47.55
N GLN A 146 15.83 -112.49 -48.58
CA GLN A 146 16.93 -111.67 -49.10
C GLN A 146 16.44 -110.40 -49.81
N GLU A 147 15.26 -110.43 -50.44
CA GLU A 147 14.60 -109.27 -51.04
C GLU A 147 13.87 -108.39 -49.99
N MET A 148 13.22 -109.01 -49.00
CA MET A 148 12.51 -108.30 -47.93
C MET A 148 13.48 -107.65 -46.94
N VAL A 149 14.63 -108.28 -46.68
CA VAL A 149 15.73 -107.76 -45.85
C VAL A 149 16.89 -107.33 -46.75
N THR A 150 16.61 -106.44 -47.71
CA THR A 150 17.70 -105.78 -48.44
C THR A 150 18.57 -104.99 -47.46
N LYS A 151 19.89 -105.22 -47.52
CA LYS A 151 20.89 -104.52 -46.70
C LYS A 151 20.75 -102.99 -46.80
N SER A 152 20.39 -102.49 -47.98
CA SER A 152 20.08 -101.09 -48.25
C SER A 152 18.88 -100.53 -47.46
N SER A 153 17.83 -101.34 -47.21
CA SER A 153 16.70 -100.88 -46.39
C SER A 153 17.08 -100.77 -44.92
N TYR A 154 17.95 -101.65 -44.42
CA TYR A 154 18.47 -101.58 -43.06
C TYR A 154 19.43 -100.39 -42.88
N GLU A 155 20.36 -100.19 -43.82
CA GLU A 155 21.29 -99.06 -43.83
C GLU A 155 20.55 -97.72 -43.90
N SER A 156 19.50 -97.61 -44.74
CA SER A 156 18.66 -96.40 -44.82
C SER A 156 17.86 -96.14 -43.54
N LEU A 157 17.32 -97.17 -42.89
CA LEU A 157 16.62 -97.02 -41.60
C LEU A 157 17.59 -96.60 -40.48
N GLN A 158 18.83 -97.09 -40.51
CA GLN A 158 19.88 -96.71 -39.56
C GLN A 158 20.35 -95.26 -39.78
N GLU A 159 20.42 -94.79 -41.02
CA GLU A 159 20.70 -93.39 -41.36
C GLU A 159 19.58 -92.47 -40.86
N GLN A 160 18.30 -92.83 -41.13
CA GLN A 160 17.14 -92.10 -40.59
C GLN A 160 17.10 -92.09 -39.05
N LEU A 161 17.47 -93.19 -38.38
CA LEU A 161 17.59 -93.21 -36.92
C LEU A 161 18.65 -92.18 -36.45
N SER A 162 19.82 -92.16 -37.07
CA SER A 162 20.89 -91.22 -36.72
C SER A 162 20.50 -89.75 -36.99
N GLU A 163 19.78 -89.48 -38.08
CA GLU A 163 19.23 -88.15 -38.36
C GLU A 163 18.19 -87.72 -37.31
N THR A 164 17.28 -88.62 -36.91
CA THR A 164 16.28 -88.33 -35.88
C THR A 164 16.89 -88.16 -34.48
N GLU A 165 17.90 -88.96 -34.12
CA GLU A 165 18.67 -88.76 -32.88
C GLU A 165 19.38 -87.41 -32.87
N SER A 166 19.99 -87.00 -33.99
CA SER A 166 20.62 -85.68 -34.13
C SER A 166 19.60 -84.53 -34.03
N ALA A 167 18.42 -84.68 -34.65
CA ALA A 167 17.34 -83.70 -34.57
C ALA A 167 16.77 -83.59 -33.14
N ILE A 168 16.61 -84.71 -32.43
CA ILE A 168 16.19 -84.74 -31.02
C ILE A 168 17.22 -84.03 -30.13
N ALA A 169 18.52 -84.31 -30.31
CA ALA A 169 19.58 -83.63 -29.57
C ALA A 169 19.59 -82.11 -29.82
N SER A 170 19.38 -81.68 -31.07
CA SER A 170 19.27 -80.26 -31.42
C SER A 170 18.04 -79.59 -30.77
N LEU A 171 16.88 -80.27 -30.76
CA LEU A 171 15.67 -79.75 -30.11
C LEU A 171 15.79 -79.70 -28.59
N GLN A 172 16.49 -80.65 -27.97
CA GLN A 172 16.81 -80.62 -26.54
C GLN A 172 17.73 -79.45 -26.19
N GLN A 173 18.73 -79.16 -27.03
CA GLN A 173 19.57 -77.97 -26.84
C GLN A 173 18.74 -76.68 -26.99
N GLU A 174 17.92 -76.55 -28.03
CA GLU A 174 17.06 -75.36 -28.19
C GLU A 174 16.13 -75.19 -26.98
N LEU A 175 15.52 -76.27 -26.47
CA LEU A 175 14.67 -76.23 -25.28
C LEU A 175 15.42 -75.67 -24.06
N LEU A 176 16.63 -76.16 -23.78
CA LEU A 176 17.47 -75.66 -22.68
C LEU A 176 17.84 -74.18 -22.86
N GLU A 177 18.12 -73.75 -24.09
CA GLU A 177 18.35 -72.34 -24.41
C GLU A 177 17.10 -71.49 -24.16
N LYS A 178 15.90 -71.94 -24.55
CA LYS A 178 14.63 -71.25 -24.25
C LYS A 178 14.35 -71.19 -22.75
N ASP A 179 14.53 -72.29 -22.02
CA ASP A 179 14.33 -72.33 -20.56
C ASP A 179 15.26 -71.35 -19.84
N SER A 180 16.52 -71.26 -20.26
CA SER A 180 17.48 -70.26 -19.73
C SER A 180 17.03 -68.82 -20.05
N SER A 181 16.49 -68.58 -21.24
CA SER A 181 15.95 -67.27 -21.63
C SER A 181 14.67 -66.91 -20.85
N ILE A 182 13.80 -67.89 -20.56
CA ILE A 182 12.59 -67.70 -19.77
C ILE A 182 12.97 -67.35 -18.33
N ALA A 183 13.92 -68.08 -17.72
CA ALA A 183 14.42 -67.78 -16.38
C ALA A 183 15.02 -66.36 -16.29
N SER A 184 15.79 -65.93 -17.30
CA SER A 184 16.33 -64.56 -17.36
C SER A 184 15.23 -63.50 -17.48
N LEU A 185 14.21 -63.73 -18.30
CA LEU A 185 13.07 -62.81 -18.44
C LEU A 185 12.23 -62.73 -17.16
N GLN A 186 12.04 -63.85 -16.46
CA GLN A 186 11.35 -63.89 -15.15
C GLN A 186 12.13 -63.09 -14.09
N GLN A 187 13.46 -63.20 -14.05
CA GLN A 187 14.28 -62.37 -13.17
C GLN A 187 14.14 -60.87 -13.49
N GLN A 188 14.22 -60.49 -14.77
CA GLN A 188 14.06 -59.09 -15.19
C GLN A 188 12.66 -58.53 -14.89
N LEU A 189 11.62 -59.38 -14.92
CA LEU A 189 10.26 -58.99 -14.53
C LEU A 189 10.20 -58.68 -13.03
N ALA A 190 10.69 -59.59 -12.18
CA ALA A 190 10.72 -59.42 -10.72
C ALA A 190 11.56 -58.22 -10.29
N GLU A 191 12.68 -57.95 -10.95
CA GLU A 191 13.50 -56.74 -10.72
C GLU A 191 12.71 -55.46 -11.06
N LYS A 192 11.90 -55.46 -12.12
CA LYS A 192 11.04 -54.31 -12.49
C LYS A 192 9.86 -54.12 -11.56
N GLU A 193 9.17 -55.18 -11.15
CA GLU A 193 8.05 -55.11 -10.19
C GLU A 193 8.51 -54.56 -8.83
N ASN A 194 9.73 -54.94 -8.40
CA ASN A 194 10.36 -54.38 -7.20
C ASN A 194 10.72 -52.89 -7.39
N LEU A 195 11.28 -52.51 -8.54
CA LEU A 195 11.57 -51.11 -8.85
C LEU A 195 10.31 -50.23 -8.91
N GLU A 196 9.22 -50.74 -9.49
CA GLU A 196 7.92 -50.07 -9.54
C GLU A 196 7.34 -49.85 -8.13
N SER A 197 7.42 -50.89 -7.28
CA SER A 197 7.01 -50.80 -5.86
C SER A 197 7.82 -49.75 -5.10
N GLN A 198 9.15 -49.73 -5.26
CA GLN A 198 10.03 -48.73 -4.64
C GLN A 198 9.77 -47.31 -5.15
N LEU A 199 9.46 -47.14 -6.43
CA LEU A 199 9.07 -45.83 -7.00
C LEU A 199 7.71 -45.37 -6.49
N GLN A 200 6.76 -46.28 -6.29
CA GLN A 200 5.45 -45.96 -5.73
C GLN A 200 5.53 -45.55 -4.25
N GLU A 201 6.46 -46.14 -3.48
CA GLU A 201 6.72 -45.78 -2.08
C GLU A 201 7.51 -44.46 -1.96
N THR A 202 8.57 -44.28 -2.76
CA THR A 202 9.38 -43.04 -2.72
C THR A 202 8.69 -41.82 -3.33
N VAL A 203 7.84 -42.01 -4.35
CA VAL A 203 6.90 -40.99 -4.86
C VAL A 203 5.57 -41.10 -4.11
N SER A 204 5.65 -41.18 -2.77
CA SER A 204 4.50 -41.13 -1.89
C SER A 204 3.69 -39.86 -2.13
N LYS A 205 2.50 -40.02 -2.73
CA LYS A 205 1.58 -38.93 -3.07
C LYS A 205 1.25 -38.05 -1.86
N SER A 206 1.22 -38.64 -0.65
CA SER A 206 1.08 -37.94 0.63
C SER A 206 2.15 -36.89 0.90
N SER A 207 3.40 -37.08 0.44
CA SER A 207 4.46 -36.06 0.58
C SER A 207 4.19 -34.86 -0.32
N TYR A 208 3.73 -35.10 -1.55
CA TYR A 208 3.33 -34.05 -2.48
C TYR A 208 2.09 -33.29 -1.98
N ASP A 209 1.05 -34.02 -1.55
CA ASP A 209 -0.18 -33.43 -1.01
C ASP A 209 0.11 -32.61 0.26
N SER A 210 1.00 -33.09 1.15
CA SER A 210 1.45 -32.35 2.33
C SER A 210 2.23 -31.09 1.97
N LEU A 211 3.10 -31.13 0.96
CA LEU A 211 3.88 -29.97 0.51
C LEU A 211 2.97 -28.93 -0.17
N GLN A 212 1.96 -29.39 -0.91
CA GLN A 212 0.95 -28.53 -1.53
C GLN A 212 0.05 -27.88 -0.48
N GLN A 213 -0.31 -28.60 0.59
CA GLN A 213 -1.06 -28.02 1.71
C GLN A 213 -0.21 -27.00 2.50
N GLU A 214 1.05 -27.31 2.81
CA GLU A 214 1.95 -26.33 3.44
C GLU A 214 2.09 -25.08 2.56
N LEU A 215 2.27 -25.23 1.24
CA LEU A 215 2.34 -24.11 0.31
C LEU A 215 1.06 -23.25 0.34
N SER A 216 -0.13 -23.87 0.32
CA SER A 216 -1.42 -23.18 0.44
C SER A 216 -1.58 -22.43 1.77
N ASP A 217 -1.10 -23.01 2.88
CA ASP A 217 -1.11 -22.37 4.20
C ASP A 217 -0.13 -21.18 4.24
N LYS A 218 1.05 -21.30 3.62
CA LYS A 218 2.02 -20.20 3.47
C LYS A 218 1.47 -19.08 2.60
N GLU A 219 0.86 -19.39 1.46
CA GLU A 219 0.22 -18.39 0.58
C GLU A 219 -0.89 -17.62 1.31
N SER A 220 -1.74 -18.34 2.07
CA SER A 220 -2.80 -17.74 2.89
C SER A 220 -2.23 -16.84 3.99
N SER A 221 -1.17 -17.27 4.66
CA SER A 221 -0.46 -16.47 5.67
C SER A 221 0.21 -15.23 5.08
N LEU A 222 0.79 -15.34 3.88
CA LEU A 222 1.43 -14.24 3.16
C LEU A 222 0.39 -13.19 2.73
N ALA A 223 -0.76 -13.61 2.20
CA ALA A 223 -1.87 -12.73 1.88
C ALA A 223 -2.41 -11.98 3.11
N SER A 224 -2.53 -12.66 4.27
CA SER A 224 -2.93 -12.01 5.52
C SER A 224 -1.91 -10.96 5.99
N LEU A 225 -0.61 -11.26 5.89
CA LEU A 225 0.46 -10.31 6.25
C LEU A 225 0.52 -9.11 5.30
N GLN A 226 0.22 -9.30 4.01
CA GLN A 226 0.10 -8.20 3.05
C GLN A 226 -1.07 -7.27 3.38
N GLN A 227 -2.22 -7.81 3.80
CA GLN A 227 -3.35 -7.00 4.24
C GLN A 227 -3.01 -6.21 5.52
N GLU A 228 -2.43 -6.86 6.54
CA GLU A 228 -2.02 -6.18 7.78
C GLU A 228 -0.99 -5.07 7.52
N LEU A 229 -0.07 -5.28 6.57
CA LEU A 229 0.90 -4.27 6.15
C LEU A 229 0.22 -3.08 5.47
N SER A 230 -0.69 -3.32 4.53
CA SER A 230 -1.48 -2.28 3.86
C SER A 230 -2.33 -1.46 4.86
N ASP A 231 -2.93 -2.11 5.84
CA ASP A 231 -3.73 -1.44 6.88
C ASP A 231 -2.85 -0.55 7.78
N LYS A 232 -1.62 -1.01 8.11
CA LYS A 232 -0.64 -0.21 8.86
C LYS A 232 -0.08 0.96 8.07
N GLU A 233 0.17 0.80 6.76
CA GLU A 233 0.59 1.90 5.89
C GLU A 233 -0.49 2.99 5.80
N SER A 234 -1.75 2.60 5.66
CA SER A 234 -2.92 3.50 5.69
C SER A 234 -3.04 4.25 7.03
N LEU A 235 -2.91 3.54 8.15
CA LEU A 235 -2.90 4.14 9.49
C LEU A 235 -1.73 5.12 9.68
N LEU A 236 -0.54 4.78 9.20
CA LEU A 236 0.66 5.62 9.29
C LEU A 236 0.48 6.91 8.49
N ALA A 237 -0.04 6.84 7.27
CA ALA A 237 -0.36 8.02 6.46
C ALA A 237 -1.41 8.93 7.13
N SER A 238 -2.44 8.35 7.76
CA SER A 238 -3.44 9.09 8.53
C SER A 238 -2.82 9.81 9.74
N LEU A 239 -1.95 9.13 10.50
CA LEU A 239 -1.23 9.74 11.63
C LEU A 239 -0.26 10.84 11.20
N GLN A 240 0.41 10.70 10.05
CA GLN A 240 1.26 11.75 9.47
C GLN A 240 0.44 13.00 9.10
N HIS A 241 -0.75 12.83 8.50
CA HIS A 241 -1.65 13.94 8.20
C HIS A 241 -2.08 14.67 9.48
N GLN A 242 -2.55 13.93 10.49
CA GLN A 242 -2.95 14.51 11.78
C GLN A 242 -1.80 15.25 12.47
N LEU A 243 -0.58 14.71 12.40
CA LEU A 243 0.62 15.36 12.95
C LEU A 243 0.90 16.69 12.23
N SER A 244 0.84 16.73 10.90
CA SER A 244 1.02 17.96 10.11
C SER A 244 -0.05 19.02 10.42
N GLU A 245 -1.32 18.62 10.59
CA GLU A 245 -2.39 19.53 11.03
C GLU A 245 -2.12 20.11 12.43
N LYS A 246 -1.59 19.30 13.35
CA LYS A 246 -1.22 19.75 14.71
C LYS A 246 -0.01 20.68 14.70
N GLU A 247 0.99 20.43 13.87
CA GLU A 247 2.14 21.32 13.69
C GLU A 247 1.72 22.69 13.12
N SER A 248 0.85 22.69 12.11
CA SER A 248 0.29 23.92 11.52
C SER A 248 -0.53 24.72 12.53
N LEU A 249 -1.38 24.04 13.33
CA LEU A 249 -2.13 24.68 14.42
C LEU A 249 -1.21 25.26 15.50
N LEU A 250 -0.15 24.54 15.87
CA LEU A 250 0.83 24.97 16.87
C LEU A 250 1.59 26.23 16.38
N ALA A 251 2.03 26.25 15.12
CA ALA A 251 2.66 27.43 14.51
C ALA A 251 1.70 28.64 14.48
N SER A 252 0.42 28.43 14.15
CA SER A 252 -0.60 29.49 14.20
C SER A 252 -0.82 30.03 15.61
N LEU A 253 -0.83 29.17 16.63
CA LEU A 253 -0.97 29.58 18.03
C LEU A 253 0.27 30.33 18.53
N GLN A 254 1.48 29.93 18.11
CA GLN A 254 2.72 30.65 18.41
C GLN A 254 2.71 32.06 17.80
N HIS A 255 2.25 32.22 16.56
CA HIS A 255 2.11 33.53 15.92
C HIS A 255 1.14 34.44 16.70
N GLN A 256 -0.06 33.92 17.03
CA GLN A 256 -1.05 34.66 17.81
C GLN A 256 -0.53 35.05 19.19
N LEU A 257 0.24 34.18 19.85
CA LEU A 257 0.87 34.47 21.14
C LEU A 257 1.87 35.63 21.01
N SER A 258 2.73 35.61 19.99
CA SER A 258 3.69 36.70 19.72
C SER A 258 3.01 38.04 19.40
N GLU A 259 1.91 38.04 18.63
CA GLU A 259 1.09 39.23 18.40
C GLU A 259 0.50 39.80 19.71
N LYS A 260 0.05 38.92 20.62
CA LYS A 260 -0.46 39.33 21.93
C LYS A 260 0.64 39.87 22.84
N GLU A 261 1.82 39.27 22.86
CA GLU A 261 2.99 39.79 23.59
C GLU A 261 3.39 41.17 23.09
N SER A 262 3.46 41.36 21.76
CA SER A 262 3.74 42.67 21.16
C SER A 262 2.67 43.71 21.51
N SER A 263 1.39 43.31 21.49
CA SER A 263 0.28 44.19 21.89
C SER A 263 0.35 44.57 23.38
N ILE A 264 0.74 43.65 24.26
CA ILE A 264 0.94 43.91 25.69
C ILE A 264 2.10 44.90 25.89
N GLY A 265 3.24 44.70 25.22
CA GLY A 265 4.37 45.62 25.27
C GLY A 265 4.00 47.04 24.80
N SER A 266 3.22 47.16 23.73
CA SER A 266 2.71 48.47 23.27
C SER A 266 1.78 49.13 24.28
N LEU A 267 0.91 48.38 24.95
CA LEU A 267 0.01 48.91 25.99
C LEU A 267 0.79 49.33 27.24
N GLN A 268 1.83 48.58 27.64
CA GLN A 268 2.72 48.94 28.74
C GLN A 268 3.49 50.24 28.45
N HIS A 269 3.98 50.42 27.22
CA HIS A 269 4.62 51.68 26.80
C HIS A 269 3.66 52.86 26.91
N GLN A 270 2.45 52.74 26.33
CA GLN A 270 1.43 53.78 26.40
C GLN A 270 1.03 54.12 27.85
N LEU A 271 0.93 53.10 28.72
CA LEU A 271 0.64 53.30 30.14
C LEU A 271 1.76 54.11 30.82
N SER A 272 3.02 53.77 30.57
CA SER A 272 4.16 54.52 31.12
C SER A 272 4.23 55.97 30.62
N GLU A 273 3.93 56.22 29.35
CA GLU A 273 3.81 57.59 28.80
C GLU A 273 2.70 58.39 29.50
N LYS A 274 1.55 57.75 29.78
CA LYS A 274 0.45 58.39 30.52
C LYS A 274 0.81 58.66 31.97
N GLU A 275 1.47 57.74 32.67
CA GLU A 275 1.97 57.94 34.03
C GLU A 275 2.96 59.12 34.09
N SER A 276 3.91 59.18 33.15
CA SER A 276 4.86 60.30 33.04
C SER A 276 4.15 61.64 32.77
N SER A 277 3.18 61.65 31.85
CA SER A 277 2.35 62.83 31.57
C SER A 277 1.54 63.27 32.79
N ILE A 278 1.01 62.35 33.59
CA ILE A 278 0.29 62.65 34.84
C ILE A 278 1.26 63.26 35.86
N GLY A 279 2.45 62.68 36.04
CA GLY A 279 3.49 63.24 36.92
C GLY A 279 3.90 64.66 36.53
N SER A 280 4.07 64.93 35.23
CA SER A 280 4.34 66.27 34.71
C SER A 280 3.21 67.25 35.01
N LEU A 281 1.95 66.87 34.77
CA LEU A 281 0.78 67.70 35.08
C LEU A 281 0.64 67.96 36.58
N GLN A 282 0.91 66.97 37.44
CA GLN A 282 0.95 67.13 38.89
C GLN A 282 2.02 68.14 39.32
N HIS A 283 3.24 68.03 38.77
CA HIS A 283 4.30 69.00 39.05
C HIS A 283 3.91 70.42 38.60
N GLN A 284 3.35 70.58 37.40
CA GLN A 284 2.85 71.87 36.92
C GLN A 284 1.77 72.45 37.83
N LEU A 285 0.81 71.63 38.29
CA LEU A 285 -0.26 72.05 39.19
C LEU A 285 0.29 72.48 40.57
N VAL A 286 1.27 71.75 41.13
CA VAL A 286 1.98 72.16 42.36
C VAL A 286 2.72 73.47 42.16
N SER A 287 3.46 73.64 41.05
CA SER A 287 4.18 74.88 40.74
C SER A 287 3.24 76.08 40.54
N GLN A 288 2.10 75.89 39.85
CA GLN A 288 1.08 76.94 39.70
C GLN A 288 0.45 77.30 41.05
N LYS A 289 0.13 76.31 41.89
CA LYS A 289 -0.38 76.54 43.24
C LYS A 289 0.60 77.36 44.09
N GLN A 290 1.88 76.98 44.10
CA GLN A 290 2.93 77.72 44.81
C GLN A 290 3.08 79.16 44.30
N ASN A 291 3.02 79.37 42.98
CA ASN A 291 3.07 80.71 42.38
C ASN A 291 1.85 81.55 42.80
N LEU A 292 0.64 80.98 42.77
CA LEU A 292 -0.58 81.64 43.27
C LEU A 292 -0.51 81.96 44.76
N GLU A 293 0.02 81.06 45.60
CA GLU A 293 0.24 81.30 47.03
C GLU A 293 1.23 82.46 47.26
N GLN A 294 2.33 82.51 46.50
CA GLN A 294 3.28 83.63 46.53
C GLN A 294 2.65 84.96 46.05
N GLN A 295 1.88 84.92 44.94
CA GLN A 295 1.19 86.11 44.44
C GLN A 295 0.17 86.66 45.44
N LEU A 296 -0.60 85.78 46.11
CA LEU A 296 -1.51 86.16 47.18
C LEU A 296 -0.74 86.75 48.37
N GLN A 297 0.39 86.16 48.76
CA GLN A 297 1.24 86.69 49.84
C GLN A 297 1.78 88.09 49.54
N HIS A 298 2.10 88.40 48.27
CA HIS A 298 2.56 89.73 47.87
C HIS A 298 1.43 90.76 47.70
N THR A 299 0.35 90.39 47.02
CA THR A 299 -0.78 91.31 46.71
C THR A 299 -1.70 91.55 47.90
N VAL A 300 -1.92 90.53 48.73
CA VAL A 300 -2.65 90.59 50.00
C VAL A 300 -1.66 90.54 51.17
N SER A 301 -0.50 91.18 51.01
CA SER A 301 0.50 91.25 52.08
C SER A 301 -0.11 91.92 53.31
N LYS A 302 0.13 91.30 54.47
CA LYS A 302 -0.31 91.84 55.78
C LYS A 302 0.15 93.28 55.95
N SER A 303 1.35 93.61 55.47
CA SER A 303 1.91 94.96 55.44
C SER A 303 1.12 95.94 54.56
N SER A 304 0.55 95.53 53.43
CA SER A 304 -0.33 96.39 52.61
C SER A 304 -1.61 96.73 53.36
N TYR A 305 -2.22 95.74 54.02
CA TYR A 305 -3.40 95.95 54.87
C TYR A 305 -3.09 96.81 56.11
N GLU A 306 -1.98 96.55 56.79
CA GLU A 306 -1.47 97.35 57.92
C GLU A 306 -1.17 98.79 57.49
N THR A 307 -0.57 99.01 56.32
CA THR A 307 -0.33 100.35 55.75
C THR A 307 -1.64 101.07 55.45
N LEU A 308 -2.64 100.36 54.89
CA LEU A 308 -3.95 100.93 54.61
C LEU A 308 -4.69 101.29 55.91
N GLN A 309 -4.60 100.45 56.95
CA GLN A 309 -5.13 100.74 58.28
C GLN A 309 -4.42 101.94 58.94
N GLN A 310 -3.10 102.03 58.83
CA GLN A 310 -2.34 103.16 59.35
C GLN A 310 -2.73 104.45 58.63
N GLN A 311 -2.83 104.44 57.30
CA GLN A 311 -3.31 105.60 56.53
C GLN A 311 -4.75 105.98 56.92
N LEU A 312 -5.64 104.99 57.14
CA LEU A 312 -7.01 105.26 57.61
C LEU A 312 -7.01 105.91 59.01
N ALA A 313 -6.14 105.46 59.93
CA ALA A 313 -5.99 106.02 61.27
C ALA A 313 -5.35 107.42 61.26
N GLU A 314 -4.36 107.66 60.40
CA GLU A 314 -3.77 108.98 60.19
C GLU A 314 -4.82 109.95 59.61
N LYS A 315 -5.57 109.53 58.59
CA LYS A 315 -6.66 110.32 58.01
C LYS A 315 -7.80 110.58 59.00
N SER A 316 -8.19 109.61 59.82
CA SER A 316 -9.21 109.83 60.85
C SER A 316 -8.73 110.77 61.95
N SER A 317 -7.45 110.69 62.35
CA SER A 317 -6.83 111.66 63.26
C SER A 317 -6.78 113.07 62.68
N ALA A 318 -6.49 113.21 61.38
CA ALA A 318 -6.50 114.49 60.68
C ALA A 318 -7.92 115.06 60.55
N ILE A 319 -8.92 114.22 60.25
CA ILE A 319 -10.34 114.62 60.26
C ILE A 319 -10.76 115.08 61.67
N TYR A 320 -10.36 114.37 62.72
CA TYR A 320 -10.63 114.77 64.09
C TYR A 320 -9.96 116.11 64.45
N GLN A 321 -8.69 116.32 64.07
CA GLN A 321 -8.00 117.60 64.24
C GLN A 321 -8.70 118.73 63.48
N LEU A 322 -9.14 118.50 62.24
CA LEU A 322 -9.91 119.47 61.45
C LEU A 322 -11.28 119.75 62.08
N GLN A 323 -11.97 118.76 62.64
CA GLN A 323 -13.19 118.97 63.44
C GLN A 323 -12.93 119.83 64.68
N VAL A 324 -11.84 119.57 65.42
CA VAL A 324 -11.41 120.37 66.59
C VAL A 324 -10.95 121.79 66.20
N GLN A 325 -10.51 122.01 64.96
CA GLN A 325 -10.27 123.36 64.43
C GLN A 325 -11.58 124.05 64.03
N LEU A 326 -12.49 123.34 63.36
CA LEU A 326 -13.82 123.84 63.01
C LEU A 326 -14.63 124.26 64.25
N THR A 327 -14.58 123.51 65.35
CA THR A 327 -15.28 123.89 66.60
C THR A 327 -14.67 125.09 67.31
N LYS A 328 -13.45 125.52 66.95
CA LYS A 328 -12.84 126.77 67.46
C LYS A 328 -13.19 128.00 66.62
N LEU A 329 -13.72 127.83 65.40
CA LEU A 329 -14.14 128.95 64.57
C LEU A 329 -15.23 129.81 65.22
N PRO A 330 -16.31 129.25 65.82
CA PRO A 330 -17.33 130.05 66.52
C PRO A 330 -16.76 130.87 67.68
N ASP A 331 -15.79 130.33 68.43
CA ASP A 331 -15.14 131.07 69.52
C ASP A 331 -14.25 132.21 68.99
N LEU A 332 -13.53 131.98 67.90
CA LEU A 332 -12.73 133.00 67.21
C LEU A 332 -13.62 134.08 66.58
N GLU A 333 -14.75 133.70 65.98
CA GLU A 333 -15.75 134.61 65.39
C GLU A 333 -16.46 135.44 66.47
N ASN A 334 -16.73 134.86 67.65
CA ASN A 334 -17.27 135.55 68.81
C ASN A 334 -16.20 136.49 69.44
N GLN A 335 -14.93 136.11 69.44
CA GLN A 335 -13.83 137.02 69.80
C GLN A 335 -13.67 138.17 68.80
N LEU A 336 -13.83 137.92 67.50
CA LEU A 336 -13.81 138.94 66.44
C LEU A 336 -15.01 139.89 66.56
N SER A 337 -16.19 139.35 66.86
CA SER A 337 -17.40 140.15 67.13
C SER A 337 -17.22 141.04 68.36
N LYS A 338 -16.53 140.53 69.41
CA LYS A 338 -16.17 141.32 70.60
C LYS A 338 -15.10 142.37 70.33
N SER A 339 -14.16 142.15 69.41
CA SER A 339 -13.18 143.19 69.02
C SER A 339 -13.83 144.26 68.14
N GLN A 340 -14.69 143.87 67.19
CA GLN A 340 -15.51 144.79 66.40
C GLN A 340 -16.43 145.64 67.27
N GLY A 341 -17.11 145.05 68.26
CA GLY A 341 -17.93 145.80 69.23
C GLY A 341 -17.12 146.79 70.09
N LYS A 342 -15.88 146.43 70.47
CA LYS A 342 -14.96 147.38 71.12
C LYS A 342 -14.53 148.52 70.18
N GLN A 343 -14.32 148.23 68.90
CA GLN A 343 -13.91 149.21 67.91
C GLN A 343 -15.04 150.20 67.59
N GLN A 344 -16.27 149.72 67.39
CA GLN A 344 -17.45 150.57 67.25
C GLN A 344 -17.69 151.47 68.47
N ASN A 345 -17.40 150.99 69.68
CA ASN A 345 -17.50 151.78 70.90
C ASN A 345 -16.40 152.87 70.97
N TYR A 346 -15.19 152.57 70.47
CA TYR A 346 -14.14 153.59 70.28
C TYR A 346 -14.54 154.66 69.26
N ASP A 347 -15.11 154.27 68.12
CA ASP A 347 -15.59 155.20 67.09
C ASP A 347 -16.74 156.09 67.62
N ALA A 348 -17.69 155.51 68.36
CA ALA A 348 -18.78 156.24 68.99
C ALA A 348 -18.29 157.24 70.05
N LEU A 349 -17.32 156.83 70.89
CA LEU A 349 -16.71 157.72 71.88
C LEU A 349 -15.92 158.86 71.21
N GLN A 350 -15.25 158.58 70.09
CA GLN A 350 -14.57 159.60 69.29
C GLN A 350 -15.56 160.61 68.69
N GLN A 351 -16.71 160.15 68.18
CA GLN A 351 -17.79 161.05 67.74
C GLN A 351 -18.33 161.91 68.90
N GLN A 352 -18.55 161.31 70.07
CA GLN A 352 -19.01 162.04 71.27
C GLN A 352 -18.02 163.15 71.68
N CYS A 353 -16.71 162.89 71.65
CA CYS A 353 -15.69 163.92 71.89
C CYS A 353 -15.72 165.04 70.83
N GLN A 354 -15.98 164.74 69.56
CA GLN A 354 -16.13 165.77 68.52
C GLN A 354 -17.39 166.61 68.72
N GLU A 355 -18.51 166.03 69.15
CA GLU A 355 -19.72 166.77 69.49
C GLU A 355 -19.50 167.68 70.71
N GLN A 356 -18.83 167.19 71.76
CA GLN A 356 -18.44 168.01 72.91
C GLN A 356 -17.52 169.17 72.51
N GLN A 357 -16.60 168.97 71.55
CA GLN A 357 -15.80 170.08 71.01
C GLN A 357 -16.65 171.11 70.26
N ARG A 358 -17.67 170.67 69.49
CA ARG A 358 -18.61 171.58 68.81
C ARG A 358 -19.44 172.38 69.82
N THR A 359 -19.98 171.76 70.87
CA THR A 359 -20.79 172.47 71.89
C THR A 359 -19.95 173.43 72.71
N ILE A 360 -18.72 173.07 73.10
CA ILE A 360 -17.78 174.00 73.77
C ILE A 360 -17.46 175.21 72.86
N LYS A 361 -17.33 175.00 71.55
CA LYS A 361 -17.08 176.10 70.59
C LYS A 361 -18.28 177.04 70.48
N ALA A 362 -19.50 176.49 70.36
CA ALA A 362 -20.74 177.27 70.34
C ALA A 362 -20.97 178.06 71.65
N LEU A 363 -20.68 177.46 72.81
CA LEU A 363 -20.77 178.14 74.12
C LEU A 363 -19.75 179.28 74.26
N ARG A 364 -18.55 179.15 73.65
CA ARG A 364 -17.58 180.26 73.58
C ARG A 364 -18.06 181.39 72.68
N GLU A 365 -18.71 181.08 71.57
CA GLU A 365 -19.32 182.09 70.70
C GLU A 365 -20.49 182.82 71.40
N GLN A 366 -21.32 182.11 72.17
CA GLN A 366 -22.35 182.74 73.02
C GLN A 366 -21.75 183.61 74.13
N LEU A 367 -20.65 183.20 74.77
CA LEU A 367 -19.94 184.04 75.74
C LEU A 367 -19.34 185.30 75.09
N ALA A 368 -18.78 185.20 73.88
CA ALA A 368 -18.28 186.35 73.13
C ALA A 368 -19.42 187.31 72.74
N GLN A 369 -20.59 186.80 72.33
CA GLN A 369 -21.79 187.61 72.10
C GLN A 369 -22.23 188.33 73.38
N MET A 370 -22.31 187.64 74.52
CA MET A 370 -22.63 188.24 75.82
C MET A 370 -21.65 189.35 76.23
N GLN A 371 -20.34 189.17 75.99
CA GLN A 371 -19.33 190.21 76.24
C GLN A 371 -19.47 191.41 75.27
N SER A 372 -19.86 191.19 74.01
CA SER A 372 -20.15 192.29 73.08
C SER A 372 -21.38 193.12 73.52
N VAL A 373 -22.43 192.46 74.03
CA VAL A 373 -23.63 193.13 74.57
C VAL A 373 -23.32 193.90 75.86
N ALA A 374 -22.43 193.37 76.71
CA ALA A 374 -21.93 194.09 77.89
C ALA A 374 -21.17 195.38 77.51
N SER A 375 -20.27 195.31 76.52
CA SER A 375 -19.50 196.47 76.05
C SER A 375 -20.37 197.56 75.39
N ILE A 376 -21.46 197.17 74.73
CA ILE A 376 -22.46 198.11 74.17
C ILE A 376 -23.27 198.77 75.31
N GLY A 377 -23.52 198.06 76.41
CA GLY A 377 -24.09 198.62 77.63
C GLY A 377 -23.21 199.70 78.28
N GLU A 378 -21.92 199.43 78.45
CA GLU A 378 -20.95 200.39 79.02
C GLU A 378 -20.74 201.62 78.13
N ALA A 379 -20.79 201.46 76.79
CA ALA A 379 -20.68 202.57 75.85
C ALA A 379 -21.92 203.50 75.86
N CYS A 380 -23.11 202.97 76.15
CA CYS A 380 -24.34 203.76 76.23
C CYS A 380 -24.52 204.48 77.58
N LEU A 381 -24.04 203.91 78.69
CA LEU A 381 -24.07 204.59 80.00
C LEU A 381 -22.98 205.66 80.17
N ASN A 382 -21.82 205.52 79.51
CA ASN A 382 -20.80 206.58 79.53
C ASN A 382 -21.18 207.86 78.75
N LYS A 383 -22.27 207.85 77.97
CA LYS A 383 -22.92 209.08 77.48
C LYS A 383 -23.83 209.76 78.51
N TRP A 384 -24.21 209.06 79.58
CA TRP A 384 -25.02 209.60 80.68
C TRP A 384 -24.21 210.25 81.82
N ARG A 385 -22.90 210.46 81.62
CA ARG A 385 -22.14 211.47 82.38
C ARG A 385 -22.41 212.89 81.83
N ARG A 386 -23.64 213.40 82.01
CA ARG A 386 -23.96 214.84 81.93
C ARG A 386 -25.05 215.27 82.95
N ARG A 387 -24.92 214.77 84.19
CA ARG A 387 -25.41 215.27 85.49
C ARG A 387 -25.36 214.05 86.44
N PHE A 388 -24.36 213.85 87.29
CA PHE A 388 -23.27 214.73 87.73
C PHE A 388 -21.88 214.24 87.27
#